data_AF-A0A929GYR5-F1
#
_entry.id   AF-A0A929GYR5-F1
#
_cell.length_a   1.000
_cell.length_b   1.000
_cell.length_c   1.000
_cell.angle_alpha   90.00
_cell.angle_beta   90.00
_cell.angle_gamma   90.00
#
_symmetry.space_group_name_H-M   'P 1'
#
loop_
_entity.id
_entity.type
_entity.pdbx_description
1 polymer ?
#
loop_
_entity_poly.entity_id
_entity_poly.type
_entity_poly.pdbx_seq_one_letter_code
_entity_poly.pdbx_strand_id
1 'polypeptide(L)'
;MIVIAIIGILAAIAIPNFLSYRTRGQDSAAQSAAKNFYNQAMAYFADGNTGTIAAADGVLGGLYNLGPDLECGGSIRDDGSGTITTPSTLTFKHSSSTTTYTVAPDGDITP
;
A
#
# COMPACT_ATOMS: atom_id res chain seq x y z
N MET A 1 7.72 23.15 -40.68
CA MET A 1 8.63 23.10 -39.51
C MET A 1 8.00 23.59 -38.19
N ILE A 2 6.90 24.35 -38.21
CA ILE A 2 6.24 24.88 -36.99
C ILE A 2 5.65 23.82 -36.04
N VAL A 3 5.17 22.69 -36.58
CA VAL A 3 4.47 21.65 -35.80
C VAL A 3 5.40 20.97 -34.79
N ILE A 4 6.64 20.67 -35.19
CA ILE A 4 7.65 20.03 -34.32
C ILE A 4 8.02 20.93 -33.15
N ALA A 5 8.10 22.26 -33.38
CA ALA A 5 8.39 23.22 -32.33
C ALA A 5 7.27 23.30 -31.28
N ILE A 6 6.01 23.26 -31.70
CA ILE A 6 4.86 23.32 -30.79
C ILE A 6 4.73 22.02 -29.98
N ILE A 7 4.92 20.85 -30.61
CA ILE A 7 4.93 19.56 -29.91
C ILE A 7 6.05 19.52 -28.85
N GLY A 8 7.23 20.09 -29.14
CA GLY A 8 8.33 20.17 -28.18
C GLY A 8 7.98 20.96 -26.91
N ILE A 9 7.28 22.09 -27.02
CA ILE A 9 6.87 22.91 -25.87
C ILE A 9 5.80 22.18 -25.04
N LEU A 10 4.81 21.56 -25.70
CA LEU A 10 3.76 20.81 -25.01
C LEU A 10 4.33 19.58 -24.27
N ALA A 11 5.25 18.85 -24.90
CA ALA A 11 5.91 17.70 -24.28
C ALA A 11 6.73 18.10 -23.04
N ALA A 12 7.42 19.24 -23.08
CA ALA A 12 8.20 19.72 -21.95
C ALA A 12 7.36 19.99 -20.68
N ILE A 13 6.10 20.39 -20.83
CA ILE A 13 5.17 20.60 -19.71
C ILE A 13 4.44 19.30 -19.34
N ALA A 14 4.08 18.50 -20.34
CA ALA A 14 3.29 17.29 -20.13
C ALA A 14 4.08 16.15 -19.46
N ILE A 15 5.36 15.96 -19.81
CA ILE A 15 6.20 14.89 -19.25
C ILE A 15 6.35 14.98 -17.72
N PRO A 16 6.73 16.12 -17.11
CA PRO A 16 6.86 16.19 -15.66
C PRO A 16 5.53 16.01 -14.95
N ASN A 17 4.42 16.52 -15.52
CA ASN A 17 3.09 16.35 -14.94
C ASN A 17 2.62 14.88 -15.03
N PHE A 18 2.86 14.22 -16.16
CA PHE A 18 2.55 12.81 -16.34
C PHE A 18 3.33 11.92 -15.36
N LEU A 19 4.62 12.22 -15.13
CA LEU A 19 5.42 11.48 -14.15
C LEU A 19 4.88 11.64 -12.73
N SER A 20 4.51 12.86 -12.33
CA SER A 20 3.90 13.11 -11.01
C SER A 20 2.55 12.39 -10.86
N TYR A 21 1.71 12.40 -11.90
CA TYR A 21 0.44 11.68 -11.88
C TYR A 21 0.65 10.17 -11.74
N ARG A 22 1.64 9.61 -12.44
CA ARG A 22 1.98 8.19 -12.33
C ARG A 22 2.43 7.82 -10.92
N THR A 23 3.32 8.60 -10.31
CA THR A 23 3.76 8.37 -8.92
C THR A 23 2.58 8.42 -7.94
N ARG A 24 1.68 9.41 -8.08
CA ARG A 24 0.46 9.48 -7.24
C ARG A 24 -0.46 8.27 -7.43
N GLY A 25 -0.56 7.73 -8.65
CA GLY A 25 -1.32 6.50 -8.91
C GLY A 25 -0.72 5.28 -8.21
N GLN A 26 0.62 5.18 -8.21
CA GLN A 26 1.35 4.12 -7.51
C GLN A 26 1.19 4.22 -5.98
N ASP A 27 1.27 5.44 -5.45
CA ASP A 27 1.04 5.74 -4.04
C ASP A 27 -0.41 5.42 -3.61
N SER A 28 -1.38 5.78 -4.44
CA SER A 28 -2.79 5.45 -4.19
C SER A 28 -3.04 3.94 -4.20
N ALA A 29 -2.34 3.20 -5.07
CA ALA A 29 -2.42 1.74 -5.08
C ALA A 29 -1.88 1.15 -3.76
N ALA A 30 -0.71 1.59 -3.29
CA ALA A 30 -0.14 1.15 -2.02
C ALA A 30 -1.05 1.47 -0.82
N GLN A 31 -1.59 2.70 -0.78
CA GLN A 31 -2.53 3.11 0.27
C GLN A 31 -3.83 2.28 0.25
N SER A 32 -4.36 1.97 -0.93
CA SER A 32 -5.57 1.15 -1.07
C SER A 32 -5.34 -0.29 -0.60
N ALA A 33 -4.18 -0.87 -0.93
CA ALA A 33 -3.82 -2.20 -0.48
C ALA A 33 -3.66 -2.26 1.05
N ALA A 34 -3.05 -1.25 1.66
CA ALA A 34 -2.95 -1.12 3.10
C ALA A 34 -4.32 -1.10 3.79
N LYS A 35 -5.29 -0.32 3.26
CA LYS A 35 -6.67 -0.29 3.78
C LYS A 35 -7.39 -1.62 3.62
N ASN A 36 -7.32 -2.20 2.42
CA ASN A 36 -7.98 -3.47 2.12
C ASN A 36 -7.43 -4.61 2.98
N PHE A 37 -6.12 -4.58 3.27
CA PHE A 37 -5.52 -5.51 4.22
C PHE A 37 -6.07 -5.31 5.62
N TYR A 38 -6.00 -4.08 6.16
CA TYR A 38 -6.44 -3.83 7.53
C TYR A 38 -7.89 -4.28 7.71
N ASN A 39 -8.77 -3.96 6.76
CA ASN A 39 -10.16 -4.39 6.80
C ASN A 39 -10.32 -5.92 6.79
N GLN A 40 -9.51 -6.65 6.00
CA GLN A 40 -9.56 -8.12 5.99
C GLN A 40 -8.96 -8.74 7.24
N ALA A 41 -7.89 -8.17 7.80
CA ALA A 41 -7.35 -8.59 9.08
C ALA A 41 -8.39 -8.37 10.20
N MET A 42 -9.08 -7.22 10.19
CA MET A 42 -10.16 -6.94 11.14
C MET A 42 -11.34 -7.90 10.99
N ALA A 43 -11.75 -8.21 9.76
CA ALA A 43 -12.80 -9.21 9.51
C ALA A 43 -12.37 -10.61 10.01
N TYR A 44 -11.13 -11.01 9.73
CA TYR A 44 -10.57 -12.28 10.19
C TYR A 44 -10.55 -12.38 11.72
N PHE A 45 -10.16 -11.30 12.42
CA PHE A 45 -10.18 -11.27 13.89
C PHE A 45 -11.61 -11.19 14.45
N ALA A 46 -12.53 -10.49 13.77
CA ALA A 46 -13.93 -10.41 14.15
C ALA A 46 -14.67 -11.76 14.07
N ASP A 47 -14.23 -12.66 13.19
CA ASP A 47 -14.74 -14.04 13.09
C ASP A 47 -14.29 -14.94 14.26
N GLY A 48 -13.51 -14.39 15.21
CA GLY A 48 -13.07 -15.08 16.43
C GLY A 48 -11.71 -15.76 16.30
N ASN A 49 -11.04 -15.61 15.15
CA ASN A 49 -9.68 -16.08 14.98
C ASN A 49 -8.72 -15.11 15.71
N THR A 50 -7.73 -15.66 16.39
CA THR A 50 -6.69 -14.88 17.08
C THR A 50 -5.31 -15.31 16.61
N GLY A 51 -4.31 -14.46 16.77
CA GLY A 51 -2.95 -14.76 16.35
C GLY A 51 -2.34 -13.68 15.45
N THR A 52 -1.21 -14.02 14.84
CA THR A 52 -0.40 -13.08 14.04
C THR A 52 -0.58 -13.35 12.56
N ILE A 53 -0.95 -12.31 11.81
CA ILE A 53 -0.97 -12.32 10.35
C ILE A 53 0.29 -11.59 9.89
N ALA A 54 1.17 -12.31 9.19
CA ALA A 54 2.38 -11.74 8.62
C ALA A 54 2.14 -11.25 7.18
N ALA A 55 2.74 -10.10 6.88
CA ALA A 55 2.88 -9.52 5.56
C ALA A 55 4.26 -9.88 5.00
N ALA A 56 4.29 -10.69 3.95
CA ALA A 56 5.54 -11.06 3.29
C ALA A 56 5.33 -11.23 1.79
N ASP A 57 6.23 -10.65 0.99
CA ASP A 57 6.39 -10.94 -0.44
C ASP A 57 5.07 -10.88 -1.25
N GLY A 58 4.27 -9.82 -1.04
CA GLY A 58 3.02 -9.65 -1.79
C GLY A 58 1.86 -10.52 -1.30
N VAL A 59 2.03 -11.29 -0.22
CA VAL A 59 1.00 -12.16 0.37
C VAL A 59 0.85 -11.89 1.87
N LEU A 60 -0.39 -11.76 2.32
CA LEU A 60 -0.73 -11.43 3.71
C LEU A 60 -1.37 -12.61 4.42
N GLY A 61 -0.55 -13.54 4.92
CA GLY A 61 -1.02 -14.74 5.62
C GLY A 61 -2.01 -15.60 4.83
N GLY A 62 -2.03 -15.47 3.49
CA GLY A 62 -3.00 -16.14 2.61
C GLY A 62 -4.40 -15.52 2.56
N LEU A 63 -4.64 -14.41 3.26
CA LEU A 63 -5.94 -13.72 3.30
C LEU A 63 -6.11 -12.74 2.14
N TYR A 64 -5.01 -12.11 1.72
CA TYR A 64 -5.01 -11.14 0.64
C TYR A 64 -3.76 -11.26 -0.20
N ASN A 65 -3.96 -11.31 -1.53
CA ASN A 65 -2.89 -11.26 -2.51
C ASN A 65 -2.78 -9.83 -3.03
N LEU A 66 -1.61 -9.22 -2.86
CA LEU A 66 -1.31 -7.94 -3.49
C LEU A 66 -1.07 -8.15 -4.99
N GLY A 67 -1.26 -7.08 -5.77
CA GLY A 67 -0.83 -7.06 -7.16
C GLY A 67 0.70 -7.21 -7.26
N PRO A 68 1.23 -7.66 -8.42
CA PRO A 68 2.64 -7.99 -8.59
C PRO A 68 3.61 -6.82 -8.37
N ASP A 69 3.11 -5.58 -8.45
CA ASP A 69 3.91 -4.37 -8.28
C ASP A 69 3.81 -3.76 -6.87
N LEU A 70 3.20 -4.48 -5.92
CA LEU A 70 3.07 -4.05 -4.53
C LEU A 70 3.84 -4.97 -3.58
N GLU A 71 4.67 -4.34 -2.76
CA GLU A 71 5.46 -4.95 -1.70
C GLU A 71 4.80 -4.65 -0.36
N CYS A 72 4.76 -5.65 0.52
CA CYS A 72 4.30 -5.50 1.89
C CYS A 72 5.25 -6.18 2.87
N GLY A 73 5.29 -5.68 4.10
CA GLY A 73 6.12 -6.22 5.17
C GLY A 73 5.49 -6.03 6.55
N GLY A 74 5.96 -6.79 7.54
CA GLY A 74 5.54 -6.65 8.94
C GLY A 74 4.42 -7.61 9.36
N SER A 75 3.68 -7.27 10.40
CA SER A 75 2.64 -8.14 10.95
C SER A 75 1.62 -7.40 11.80
N ILE A 76 0.37 -7.87 11.76
CA ILE A 76 -0.69 -7.47 12.69
C ILE A 76 -1.06 -8.67 13.56
N ARG A 77 -1.41 -8.44 14.82
CA ARG A 77 -1.72 -9.48 15.79
C ARG A 77 -2.91 -9.09 16.65
N ASP A 78 -3.83 -10.04 16.80
CA ASP A 78 -4.79 -10.04 17.90
C ASP A 78 -4.29 -11.00 18.99
N ASP A 79 -4.20 -10.53 20.23
CA ASP A 79 -3.79 -11.31 21.39
C ASP A 79 -4.96 -12.09 22.04
N GLY A 80 -6.17 -11.97 21.51
CA GLY A 80 -7.38 -12.60 22.02
C GLY A 80 -7.97 -11.90 23.23
N SER A 81 -7.43 -10.75 23.63
CA SER A 81 -8.02 -9.86 24.64
C SER A 81 -8.90 -8.75 24.04
N GLY A 82 -9.06 -8.74 22.70
CA GLY A 82 -9.74 -7.69 21.96
C GLY A 82 -8.83 -6.50 21.64
N THR A 83 -7.51 -6.64 21.82
CA THR A 83 -6.53 -5.60 21.50
C THR A 83 -5.72 -6.02 20.27
N ILE A 84 -5.84 -5.21 19.22
CA ILE A 84 -5.01 -5.37 18.02
C ILE A 84 -3.70 -4.62 18.20
N THR A 85 -2.61 -5.31 17.89
CA THR A 85 -1.25 -4.78 17.95
C THR A 85 -0.54 -5.02 16.63
N THR A 86 0.50 -4.25 16.33
CA THR A 86 1.41 -4.49 15.22
C THR A 86 2.78 -4.89 15.77
N PRO A 87 3.06 -6.20 15.98
CA PRO A 87 4.34 -6.65 16.54
C PRO A 87 5.56 -6.22 15.72
N SER A 88 5.36 -5.96 14.43
CA SER A 88 6.31 -5.30 13.56
C SER A 88 5.57 -4.28 12.71
N THR A 89 6.22 -3.17 12.38
CA THR A 89 5.62 -2.09 11.59
C THR A 89 5.12 -2.65 10.28
N LEU A 90 3.81 -2.54 10.07
CA LEU A 90 3.18 -3.03 8.86
C LEU A 90 3.40 -2.03 7.74
N THR A 91 4.05 -2.44 6.66
CA THR A 91 4.48 -1.58 5.55
C THR A 91 3.86 -2.00 4.23
N PHE A 92 3.54 -1.03 3.39
CA PHE A 92 3.02 -1.18 2.03
C PHE A 92 3.70 -0.19 1.11
N LYS A 93 4.20 -0.69 -0.02
CA LYS A 93 4.94 0.11 -0.98
C LYS A 93 4.65 -0.40 -2.39
N HIS A 94 4.60 0.50 -3.36
CA HIS A 94 4.64 0.09 -4.76
C HIS A 94 6.11 -0.06 -5.19
N SER A 95 6.48 -1.12 -5.91
CA SER A 95 7.89 -1.42 -6.27
C SER A 95 8.59 -0.28 -7.00
N SER A 96 7.84 0.53 -7.74
CA SER A 96 8.34 1.73 -8.43
C SER A 96 8.18 3.05 -7.65
N SER A 97 7.51 3.07 -6.49
CA SER A 97 7.40 4.25 -5.63
C SER A 97 8.53 4.27 -4.61
N THR A 98 8.90 5.46 -4.13
CA THR A 98 9.86 5.64 -3.02
C THR A 98 9.14 5.73 -1.67
N THR A 99 7.83 6.02 -1.67
CA THR A 99 7.02 6.24 -0.47
C THR A 99 6.59 4.89 0.13
N THR A 100 6.74 4.73 1.45
CA THR A 100 6.36 3.51 2.15
C THR A 100 5.25 3.82 3.15
N TYR A 101 4.06 3.32 2.87
CA TYR A 101 2.92 3.50 3.76
C TYR A 101 2.99 2.53 4.93
N THR A 102 2.85 3.06 6.13
CA THR A 102 2.75 2.28 7.36
C THR A 102 1.31 2.24 7.85
N VAL A 103 0.89 1.12 8.43
CA VAL A 103 -0.42 0.97 9.07
C VAL A 103 -0.21 0.82 10.56
N ALA A 104 -0.81 1.73 11.33
CA ALA A 104 -0.84 1.66 12.77
C ALA A 104 -1.98 0.72 13.26
N PRO A 105 -1.93 0.23 14.51
CA PRO A 105 -2.92 -0.71 15.05
C PRO A 105 -4.36 -0.19 15.09
N ASP A 106 -4.53 1.13 15.08
CA ASP A 106 -5.81 1.86 15.00
C ASP A 106 -6.36 1.97 13.56
N GLY A 107 -5.60 1.54 12.57
CA GLY A 107 -5.96 1.62 11.16
C GLY A 107 -5.55 2.92 10.48
N ASP A 108 -4.81 3.81 11.17
CA ASP A 108 -4.25 4.99 10.54
C ASP A 108 -3.12 4.63 9.57
N ILE A 109 -3.14 5.28 8.40
CA ILE A 109 -2.18 5.03 7.33
C ILE A 109 -1.33 6.27 7.11
N THR A 110 -0.05 6.15 7.42
CA THR A 110 0.91 7.25 7.32
C THR A 110 1.97 6.93 6.27
N PRO A 111 2.28 7.86 5.34
CA PRO A 111 3.37 7.69 4.37
C PRO A 111 4.77 7.70 4.99
#